data_AF-A0A354X7V7-F1
#
_entry.id   AF-A0A354X7V7-F1
#
_cell.length_a   1.000
_cell.length_b   1.000
_cell.length_c   1.000
_cell.angle_alpha   90.00
_cell.angle_beta   90.00
_cell.angle_gamma   90.00
#
_symmetry.space_group_name_H-M   'P 1'
#
loop_
_entity.id
_entity.type
_entity.pdbx_description
1 polymer ?
#
loop_
_entity_poly.entity_id
_entity_poly.type
_entity_poly.pdbx_seq_one_letter_code
_entity_poly.pdbx_strand_id
1 'polypeptide(L)'
;NTNLIYHLAEENSNIGNVRETFFLNQMRVKQDVYASSVSDFLIGDKTFEIGGKNKGQKQIKNTQHGFVVKDDIEYGYLNVIPLWQLGLTY
;
A
#
# COMPACT_ATOMS: atom_id res chain seq x y z
N ASN A 1 11.38 6.48 14.38
CA ASN A 1 12.61 6.40 13.55
C ASN A 1 12.21 6.26 12.08
N THR A 2 11.93 7.39 11.46
CA THR A 2 11.30 7.55 10.12
C THR A 2 12.34 7.91 9.03
N ASN A 3 13.61 8.07 9.42
CA ASN A 3 14.67 8.58 8.55
C ASN A 3 15.12 7.63 7.44
N LEU A 4 14.86 6.31 7.54
CA LEU A 4 15.31 5.36 6.51
C LEU A 4 14.42 5.36 5.25
N ILE A 5 13.12 5.64 5.41
CA ILE A 5 12.15 5.69 4.31
C ILE A 5 12.39 6.92 3.42
N TYR A 6 12.87 8.02 4.02
CA TYR A 6 13.16 9.26 3.29
C TYR A 6 14.35 9.12 2.33
N HIS A 7 15.33 8.26 2.64
CA HIS A 7 16.49 8.06 1.78
C HIS A 7 16.26 7.09 0.61
N LEU A 8 15.30 6.17 0.73
CA LEU A 8 14.92 5.26 -0.38
C LEU A 8 13.92 5.91 -1.36
N ALA A 9 13.39 7.09 -0.99
CA ALA A 9 12.41 7.88 -1.73
C ALA A 9 13.01 8.88 -2.73
N GLU A 10 14.34 8.89 -2.88
CA GLU A 10 15.05 9.71 -3.85
C GLU A 10 14.80 9.16 -5.27
N GLU A 11 13.66 9.54 -5.84
CA GLU A 11 13.46 9.98 -7.23
C GLU A 11 12.00 9.73 -7.66
N ASN A 12 11.22 10.83 -7.71
CA ASN A 12 9.81 10.96 -8.18
C ASN A 12 8.69 10.89 -7.11
N SER A 13 9.04 11.27 -5.88
CA SER A 13 8.17 11.31 -4.69
C SER A 13 7.40 12.62 -4.55
N ASN A 14 6.06 12.53 -4.54
CA ASN A 14 5.27 13.45 -3.71
C ASN A 14 3.99 12.73 -3.26
N ILE A 15 3.13 12.33 -4.20
CA ILE A 15 1.84 11.74 -3.83
C ILE A 15 1.95 10.22 -3.57
N GLY A 16 2.77 9.50 -4.33
CA GLY A 16 3.01 8.06 -4.11
C GLY A 16 3.48 7.76 -2.69
N ASN A 17 4.55 8.46 -2.28
CA ASN A 17 5.14 8.30 -0.95
C ASN A 17 4.20 8.73 0.17
N VAL A 18 3.36 9.75 -0.04
CA VAL A 18 2.32 10.13 0.94
C VAL A 18 1.33 8.98 1.13
N ARG A 19 0.89 8.31 0.05
CA ARG A 19 -0.03 7.17 0.13
C ARG A 19 0.60 5.98 0.83
N GLU A 20 1.84 5.64 0.48
CA GLU A 20 2.58 4.55 1.11
C GLU A 20 2.85 4.83 2.58
N THR A 21 3.25 6.06 2.92
CA THR A 21 3.47 6.50 4.30
C THR A 21 2.17 6.45 5.09
N PHE A 22 1.06 6.91 4.51
CA PHE A 22 -0.25 6.82 5.13
C PHE A 22 -0.61 5.36 5.40
N PHE A 23 -0.53 4.49 4.39
CA PHE A 23 -0.80 3.06 4.55
C PHE A 23 0.05 2.45 5.67
N LEU A 24 1.36 2.69 5.66
CA LEU A 24 2.28 2.19 6.68
C LEU A 24 1.88 2.68 8.08
N ASN A 25 1.56 3.97 8.22
CA ASN A 25 1.18 4.55 9.49
C ASN A 25 -0.12 3.96 10.04
N GLN A 26 -1.12 3.69 9.20
CA GLN A 26 -2.39 3.11 9.62
C GLN A 26 -2.23 1.63 9.98
N MET A 27 -1.53 0.86 9.15
CA MET A 27 -1.42 -0.59 9.33
C MET A 27 -0.51 -0.99 10.49
N ARG A 28 0.58 -0.24 10.71
CA ARG A 28 1.55 -0.53 11.77
C ARG A 28 1.01 -0.41 13.19
N VAL A 29 -0.18 0.18 13.37
CA VAL A 29 -0.83 0.29 14.68
C VAL A 29 -1.23 -1.07 15.23
N LYS A 30 -1.71 -1.97 14.35
CA LYS A 30 -2.27 -3.27 14.75
C LYS A 30 -1.56 -4.46 14.10
N GLN A 31 -0.73 -4.23 13.10
CA GLN A 31 -0.13 -5.28 12.29
C GLN A 31 1.38 -5.04 12.13
N ASP A 32 2.14 -6.13 11.99
CA ASP A 32 3.54 -6.04 11.58
C ASP A 32 3.63 -5.83 10.06
N VAL A 33 4.19 -4.68 9.68
CA VAL A 33 4.30 -4.27 8.27
C VAL A 33 5.76 -4.35 7.84
N TYR A 34 6.03 -5.14 6.81
CA TYR A 34 7.36 -5.34 6.24
C TYR A 34 7.41 -4.79 4.81
N ALA A 35 8.59 -4.37 4.36
CA ALA A 35 8.83 -4.12 2.94
C ALA A 35 8.89 -5.45 2.18
N SER A 36 8.51 -5.44 0.91
CA SER A 36 8.49 -6.64 0.06
C SER A 36 9.34 -6.42 -1.19
N SER A 37 9.89 -7.49 -1.75
CA SER A 37 10.66 -7.44 -3.01
C SER A 37 9.77 -7.49 -4.25
N VAL A 38 8.48 -7.84 -4.08
CA VAL A 38 7.51 -8.04 -5.17
C VAL A 38 6.30 -7.10 -5.09
N SER A 39 6.19 -6.33 -4.00
CA SER A 39 5.12 -5.37 -3.71
C SER A 39 5.62 -4.30 -2.75
N ASP A 40 4.83 -3.27 -2.47
CA ASP A 40 5.25 -2.19 -1.58
C ASP A 40 5.32 -2.68 -0.11
N PHE A 41 4.34 -3.47 0.34
CA PHE A 41 4.31 -4.02 1.70
C PHE A 41 3.91 -5.49 1.77
N LEU A 42 4.32 -6.16 2.85
CA LEU A 42 3.93 -7.50 3.26
C LEU A 42 3.39 -7.45 4.70
N ILE A 43 2.21 -8.00 4.94
CA ILE A 43 1.59 -8.13 6.26
C ILE A 43 1.14 -9.58 6.42
N GLY A 44 1.80 -10.32 7.32
CA GLY A 44 1.64 -11.76 7.42
C GLY A 44 2.02 -12.44 6.10
N ASP A 45 1.03 -13.10 5.47
CA ASP A 45 1.16 -13.79 4.19
C ASP A 45 0.60 -13.00 2.99
N LYS A 46 0.16 -11.74 3.22
CA LYS A 46 -0.52 -10.91 2.22
C LYS A 46 0.37 -9.79 1.72
N THR A 47 0.39 -9.59 0.41
CA THR A 47 1.12 -8.50 -0.23
C THR A 47 0.19 -7.34 -0.56
N PHE A 48 0.68 -6.12 -0.37
CA PHE A 48 -0.08 -4.89 -0.64
C PHE A 48 0.72 -4.00 -1.56
N GLU A 49 0.07 -3.57 -2.64
CA GLU A 49 0.60 -2.61 -3.59
C GLU A 49 -0.24 -1.33 -3.55
N ILE A 50 0.39 -0.20 -3.26
CA ILE A 50 -0.24 1.10 -3.06
C ILE A 50 -0.09 1.91 -4.37
N GLY A 51 -1.13 2.65 -4.71
CA GLY A 51 -1.08 3.54 -5.87
C GLY A 51 -2.31 4.40 -6.05
N GLY A 52 -2.29 5.21 -7.11
CA GLY A 52 -3.48 5.96 -7.54
C GLY A 52 -4.47 5.11 -8.33
N LYS A 53 -5.59 5.72 -8.70
CA LYS A 53 -6.70 5.13 -9.49
C LYS A 53 -6.26 4.23 -10.66
N ASN A 54 -5.23 4.65 -11.40
CA ASN A 54 -4.74 3.98 -12.61
C ASN A 54 -3.86 2.74 -12.35
N LYS A 55 -3.52 2.42 -11.10
CA LYS A 55 -2.70 1.23 -10.78
C LYS A 55 -3.43 -0.04 -11.24
N GLY A 56 -2.79 -0.86 -12.06
CA GLY A 56 -3.41 -2.04 -12.64
C GLY A 56 -3.36 -3.26 -11.71
N GLN A 57 -4.38 -4.12 -11.75
CA GLN A 57 -4.39 -5.39 -11.00
C GLN A 57 -3.48 -6.48 -11.61
N LYS A 58 -2.78 -6.19 -12.72
CA LYS A 58 -2.03 -7.19 -13.49
C LYS A 58 -0.88 -7.82 -12.71
N GLN A 59 -0.25 -7.09 -11.79
CA GLN A 59 0.84 -7.62 -10.96
C GLN A 59 0.36 -8.64 -9.93
N ILE A 60 -0.92 -8.56 -9.52
CA ILE A 60 -1.44 -9.34 -8.40
C ILE A 60 -2.12 -10.64 -8.85
N LYS A 61 -2.41 -10.79 -10.15
CA LYS A 61 -3.08 -11.99 -10.68
C LYS A 61 -2.35 -13.31 -10.39
N ASN A 62 -1.05 -13.28 -10.14
CA ASN A 62 -0.25 -14.45 -9.82
C ASN A 62 0.03 -14.62 -8.31
N THR A 63 -0.41 -13.69 -7.47
CA THR A 63 -0.21 -13.78 -6.02
C THR A 63 -1.52 -14.17 -5.35
N GLN A 64 -1.56 -15.36 -4.76
CA GLN A 64 -2.78 -15.92 -4.16
C GLN A 64 -3.38 -15.02 -3.06
N HIS A 65 -2.57 -14.14 -2.45
CA HIS A 65 -2.95 -13.26 -1.33
C HIS A 65 -2.54 -11.80 -1.52
N GLY A 66 -2.51 -11.30 -2.76
CA GLY A 66 -2.14 -9.91 -3.00
C GLY A 66 -3.34 -8.96 -3.13
N PHE A 67 -3.12 -7.69 -2.74
CA PHE A 67 -4.12 -6.62 -2.74
C PHE A 67 -3.57 -5.32 -3.36
N VAL A 68 -4.40 -4.62 -4.15
CA VAL A 68 -4.09 -3.26 -4.62
C VAL A 68 -4.82 -2.27 -3.72
N VAL A 69 -4.08 -1.41 -3.03
CA VAL A 69 -4.65 -0.28 -2.31
C VAL A 69 -4.64 0.94 -3.22
N LYS A 70 -5.81 1.47 -3.55
CA LYS A 70 -5.97 2.56 -4.50
C LYS A 70 -6.48 3.83 -3.85
N ASP A 71 -5.81 4.92 -4.15
CA ASP A 71 -6.31 6.26 -3.94
C ASP A 71 -7.25 6.71 -5.08
N ASP A 72 -8.09 7.71 -4.82
CA ASP A 72 -9.07 8.29 -5.76
C ASP A 72 -10.11 7.29 -6.32
N ILE A 73 -10.53 6.32 -5.50
CA ILE A 73 -11.64 5.40 -5.80
C ILE A 73 -12.66 5.36 -4.67
N GLU A 74 -13.93 5.25 -5.02
CA GLU A 74 -15.03 5.16 -4.05
C GLU A 74 -15.35 3.71 -3.65
N TYR A 75 -15.13 2.74 -4.55
CA TYR A 75 -15.48 1.35 -4.32
C TYR A 75 -14.33 0.43 -4.72
N GLY A 76 -14.00 -0.51 -3.85
CA GLY A 76 -13.13 -1.64 -4.14
C GLY A 76 -13.86 -2.73 -4.92
N TYR A 77 -13.14 -3.45 -5.77
CA TYR A 77 -13.65 -4.65 -6.43
C TYR A 77 -12.57 -5.75 -6.42
N LEU A 78 -12.96 -6.97 -6.05
CA LEU A 78 -12.05 -8.10 -5.80
C LEU A 78 -10.98 -7.70 -4.75
N ASN A 79 -9.70 -7.86 -5.08
CA ASN A 79 -8.58 -7.57 -4.17
C ASN A 79 -8.17 -6.09 -4.21
N VAL A 80 -9.09 -5.18 -4.53
CA VAL A 80 -8.83 -3.74 -4.54
C VAL A 80 -9.46 -3.10 -3.31
N ILE A 81 -8.65 -2.35 -2.56
CA ILE A 81 -9.07 -1.66 -1.33
C ILE A 81 -8.93 -0.15 -1.56
N PRO A 82 -9.98 0.65 -1.37
CA PRO A 82 -9.84 2.11 -1.34
C PRO A 82 -8.96 2.56 -0.18
N LEU A 83 -7.97 3.41 -0.45
CA LEU A 83 -7.00 3.88 0.56
C LEU A 83 -7.69 4.59 1.73
N TRP A 84 -8.72 5.39 1.45
CA TRP A 84 -9.48 6.12 2.46
C TRP A 84 -10.19 5.22 3.47
N GLN A 85 -10.52 3.97 3.12
CA GLN A 85 -11.16 3.03 4.04
C GLN A 85 -10.25 2.69 5.23
N LEU A 86 -8.93 2.73 5.02
CA LEU A 86 -7.91 2.51 6.06
C LEU A 86 -7.73 3.75 6.97
N GLY A 87 -8.31 4.90 6.60
CA GLY A 87 -8.36 6.08 7.45
C GLY A 87 -9.32 5.96 8.64
N LEU A 88 -10.21 4.96 8.60
CA LEU A 88 -11.20 4.72 9.65
C LEU A 88 -10.77 3.63 10.64
N THR A 89 -9.61 3.00 10.43
CA THR A 89 -9.10 1.93 11.30
C THR A 89 -8.27 2.53 12.43
N TYR A 90 -8.95 3.01 13.49
CA TYR A 90 -8.33 3.37 14.78
C TYR A 90 -8.28 2.16 15.71
#